data_AF-A0ABD0QJP2-F1
#
_entry.id   AF-A0ABD0QJP2-F1
#
_cell.length_a   1.000
_cell.length_b   1.000
_cell.length_c   1.000
_cell.angle_alpha   90.00
_cell.angle_beta   90.00
_cell.angle_gamma   90.00
#
_symmetry.space_group_name_H-M   'P 1'
#
loop_
_entity.id
_entity.type
_entity.pdbx_description
1 polymer ?
#
loop_
_entity_poly.entity_id
_entity_poly.type
_entity_poly.pdbx_seq_one_letter_code
_entity_poly.pdbx_strand_id
1 'polypeptide(L)'
;MPPSHKQFIENISSRPSLRSFVLQQANDRLTHTFEQCVGRLVEFRNLHINIVTRYITIPASRARQLCDNKQGLAEGVDTIRKAPTALEETGTGGSGIMTFLKTVRDETKGTSISQCTTGNHVLPDPSMTEIQKAASELKIE
;
A
#
# COMPACT_ATOMS: atom_id res chain seq x y z
N MET A 1 -11.27 19.04 -8.74
CA MET A 1 -12.46 18.26 -8.32
C MET A 1 -13.67 19.16 -8.43
N PRO A 2 -14.74 18.77 -9.14
CA PRO A 2 -15.96 19.57 -9.25
C PRO A 2 -16.58 19.88 -7.86
N PRO A 3 -17.30 21.00 -7.70
CA PRO A 3 -17.86 21.40 -6.41
C PRO A 3 -18.75 20.35 -5.75
N SER A 4 -19.60 19.67 -6.52
CA SER A 4 -20.49 18.61 -6.03
C SER A 4 -19.72 17.42 -5.43
N HIS A 5 -18.58 17.04 -6.03
CA HIS A 5 -17.76 15.93 -5.52
C HIS A 5 -17.05 16.32 -4.21
N LYS A 6 -16.59 17.57 -4.11
CA LYS A 6 -16.00 18.08 -2.87
C LYS A 6 -17.03 18.06 -1.74
N GLN A 7 -18.23 18.58 -1.99
CA GLN A 7 -19.32 18.59 -1.01
C GLN A 7 -19.72 17.19 -0.55
N PHE A 8 -19.74 16.21 -1.46
CA PHE A 8 -20.00 14.82 -1.12
C PHE A 8 -18.97 14.25 -0.12
N ILE A 9 -17.68 14.50 -0.35
CA ILE A 9 -16.61 14.04 0.55
C ILE A 9 -16.68 14.73 1.91
N GLU A 10 -16.94 16.04 1.94
CA GLU A 10 -17.15 16.79 3.19
C GLU A 10 -18.34 16.24 3.99
N ASN A 11 -19.45 15.94 3.31
CA ASN A 11 -20.62 15.34 3.92
C ASN A 11 -20.31 13.97 4.56
N ILE A 12 -19.64 13.07 3.85
CA ILE A 12 -19.19 11.78 4.40
C ILE A 12 -18.28 11.99 5.61
N SER A 13 -17.33 12.93 5.51
CA SER A 13 -16.35 13.19 6.57
C SER A 13 -16.98 13.75 7.85
N SER A 14 -18.13 14.41 7.75
CA SER A 14 -18.91 14.90 8.91
C SER A 14 -19.71 13.82 9.65
N ARG A 15 -19.86 12.62 9.07
CA ARG A 15 -20.64 11.53 9.67
C ARG A 15 -19.82 10.77 10.73
N PRO A 16 -20.48 10.04 11.64
CA PRO A 16 -19.79 9.17 12.61
C PRO A 16 -18.85 8.16 11.93
N SER A 17 -17.74 7.84 12.60
CA SER A 17 -16.75 6.88 12.10
C SER A 17 -17.35 5.48 11.95
N LEU A 18 -17.34 4.97 10.71
CA LEU A 18 -17.73 3.60 10.42
C LEU A 18 -16.85 2.59 11.17
N ARG A 19 -15.54 2.83 11.25
CA ARG A 19 -14.61 1.96 12.00
C ARG A 19 -15.01 1.85 13.47
N SER A 20 -15.33 2.98 14.09
CA SER A 20 -15.76 3.01 15.50
C SER A 20 -17.08 2.29 15.71
N PHE A 21 -18.02 2.45 14.77
CA PHE A 21 -19.28 1.70 14.78
C PHE A 21 -19.04 0.19 14.71
N VAL A 22 -18.22 -0.29 13.77
CA VAL A 22 -17.91 -1.73 13.63
C VAL A 22 -17.28 -2.29 14.92
N LEU A 23 -16.32 -1.57 15.50
CA LEU A 23 -15.69 -1.95 16.77
C LEU A 23 -16.69 -2.06 17.92
N GLN A 24 -17.67 -1.15 17.99
CA GLN A 24 -18.70 -1.16 19.03
C GLN A 24 -19.68 -2.32 18.91
N GLN A 25 -19.99 -2.76 17.68
CA GLN A 25 -20.96 -3.84 17.46
C GLN A 25 -20.45 -5.22 17.89
N ALA A 26 -19.13 -5.40 18.06
CA ALA A 26 -18.49 -6.68 18.41
C ALA A 26 -19.02 -7.87 17.57
N ASN A 27 -19.23 -7.63 16.27
CA ASN A 27 -19.82 -8.59 15.35
C ASN A 27 -18.77 -9.08 14.34
N ASP A 28 -18.41 -10.36 14.41
CA ASP A 28 -17.34 -10.94 13.59
C ASP A 28 -17.58 -10.80 12.09
N ARG A 29 -18.82 -10.99 11.63
CA ARG A 29 -19.15 -10.86 10.21
C ARG A 29 -18.97 -9.42 9.72
N LEU A 30 -19.39 -8.45 10.54
CA LEU A 30 -19.25 -7.04 10.23
C LEU A 30 -17.77 -6.63 10.23
N THR A 31 -17.00 -7.06 11.23
CA THR A 31 -15.55 -6.86 11.33
C THR A 31 -14.83 -7.44 10.12
N HIS A 32 -15.08 -8.70 9.79
CA HIS A 32 -14.48 -9.36 8.63
C HIS A 32 -14.81 -8.64 7.32
N THR A 33 -16.07 -8.21 7.13
CA THR A 33 -16.46 -7.46 5.93
C THR A 33 -15.73 -6.11 5.84
N PHE A 34 -15.60 -5.39 6.96
CA PHE A 34 -14.84 -4.15 7.01
C PHE A 34 -13.36 -4.37 6.67
N GLU A 35 -12.75 -5.41 7.24
CA GLU A 35 -11.36 -5.76 6.97
C GLU A 35 -11.12 -6.16 5.52
N GLN A 36 -12.04 -6.89 4.90
CA GLN A 36 -11.98 -7.17 3.47
C GLN A 36 -11.96 -5.89 2.63
N CYS A 37 -12.84 -4.92 2.93
CA CYS A 37 -12.85 -3.62 2.24
C CYS A 37 -11.51 -2.87 2.38
N VAL A 38 -10.96 -2.81 3.60
CA VAL A 38 -9.65 -2.20 3.85
C VAL A 38 -8.55 -2.94 3.10
N GLY A 39 -8.57 -4.27 3.12
CA GLY A 39 -7.62 -5.13 2.42
C GLY A 39 -7.59 -4.86 0.91
N ARG A 40 -8.76 -4.75 0.27
CA ARG A 40 -8.85 -4.42 -1.17
C ARG A 40 -8.30 -3.03 -1.49
N LEU A 41 -8.47 -2.04 -0.61
CA LEU A 41 -7.86 -0.72 -0.79
C LEU A 41 -6.34 -0.77 -0.63
N VAL A 42 -5.81 -1.57 0.29
CA VAL A 42 -4.36 -1.79 0.43
C VAL A 42 -3.78 -2.46 -0.82
N GLU A 43 -4.44 -3.52 -1.33
CA GLU A 43 -4.06 -4.18 -2.59
C GLU A 43 -4.03 -3.20 -3.76
N PHE A 44 -5.08 -2.38 -3.91
CA PHE A 44 -5.14 -1.35 -4.94
C PHE A 44 -3.97 -0.36 -4.85
N ARG A 45 -3.63 0.09 -3.64
CA ARG A 45 -2.49 1.02 -3.44
C ARG A 45 -1.14 0.35 -3.71
N ASN A 46 -0.97 -0.92 -3.36
CA ASN A 46 0.22 -1.69 -3.73
C ASN A 46 0.36 -1.82 -5.25
N LEU A 47 -0.74 -2.10 -5.95
CA LEU A 47 -0.76 -2.13 -7.41
C LEU A 47 -0.36 -0.77 -7.98
N HIS A 48 -0.88 0.33 -7.42
CA HIS A 48 -0.53 1.68 -7.87
C HIS A 48 0.96 2.00 -7.64
N ILE A 49 1.54 1.62 -6.50
CA ILE A 49 2.98 1.72 -6.25
C ILE A 49 3.77 0.98 -7.35
N ASN A 50 3.39 -0.26 -7.67
CA ASN A 50 4.06 -1.04 -8.72
C ASN A 50 3.96 -0.38 -10.10
N ILE A 51 2.80 0.17 -10.45
CA ILE A 51 2.59 0.93 -11.69
C ILE A 51 3.51 2.15 -11.74
N VAL A 52 3.52 2.96 -10.68
CA VAL A 52 4.36 4.16 -10.60
C VAL A 52 5.84 3.82 -10.66
N THR A 53 6.29 2.78 -9.96
CA THR A 53 7.67 2.31 -10.05
C THR A 53 8.02 1.90 -11.49
N ARG A 54 7.17 1.11 -12.15
CA ARG A 54 7.43 0.59 -13.50
C ARG A 54 7.45 1.68 -14.56
N TYR A 55 6.54 2.64 -14.49
CA TYR A 55 6.31 3.60 -15.57
C TYR A 55 6.85 5.00 -15.32
N ILE A 56 7.23 5.32 -14.07
CA ILE A 56 7.75 6.65 -13.71
C ILE A 56 9.15 6.51 -13.13
N THR A 57 9.29 5.84 -11.98
CA THR A 57 10.57 5.81 -11.24
C THR A 57 11.69 5.12 -12.02
N ILE A 58 11.47 3.91 -12.55
CA ILE A 58 12.50 3.18 -13.32
C ILE A 58 12.87 3.92 -14.63
N PRO A 59 11.91 4.35 -15.48
CA PRO A 59 12.24 5.09 -16.69
C PRO A 59 12.98 6.40 -16.41
N ALA A 60 12.59 7.15 -15.37
CA ALA A 60 13.26 8.38 -15.01
C ALA A 60 14.71 8.11 -14.55
N SER A 61 14.95 7.07 -13.73
CA SER A 61 16.29 6.60 -13.32
C SER A 61 17.19 6.26 -14.50
N ARG A 62 16.66 5.50 -15.46
CA ARG A 62 17.40 5.19 -16.68
C ARG A 62 17.71 6.45 -17.49
N ALA A 63 16.78 7.39 -17.60
CA ALA A 63 16.99 8.62 -18.34
C ALA A 63 18.10 9.48 -17.71
N ARG A 64 18.16 9.59 -16.37
CA ARG A 64 19.27 10.29 -15.68
C ARG A 64 20.61 9.62 -15.95
N GLN A 65 20.72 8.30 -15.77
CA GLN A 65 21.96 7.57 -16.03
C GLN A 65 22.47 7.78 -17.46
N LEU A 66 21.58 7.83 -18.46
CA LEU A 66 21.95 8.10 -19.84
C LEU A 66 22.43 9.54 -20.07
N CYS A 67 21.93 10.51 -19.31
CA CYS A 67 22.40 11.89 -19.35
C CYS A 67 23.77 12.03 -18.67
N ASP A 68 23.93 11.46 -17.48
CA ASP A 68 25.18 11.52 -16.70
C ASP A 68 26.34 10.85 -17.46
N ASN A 69 26.08 9.73 -18.13
CA ASN A 69 27.10 9.02 -18.93
C ASN A 69 27.48 9.74 -20.25
N LYS A 70 26.68 10.72 -20.70
CA LYS A 70 26.92 11.49 -21.94
C LYS A 70 27.61 12.84 -21.70
N GLN A 71 28.08 13.10 -20.48
CA GLN A 71 28.81 14.34 -20.14
C GLN A 71 30.21 14.46 -20.80
N GLY A 72 30.63 13.50 -21.63
CA GLY A 72 31.91 13.53 -22.35
C GLY A 72 31.87 13.98 -23.83
N LEU A 73 30.72 14.34 -24.42
CA LEU A 73 30.69 14.74 -25.83
C LEU A 73 29.67 15.85 -26.14
N ALA A 74 30.24 17.02 -26.47
CA ALA A 74 29.75 18.14 -27.25
C ALA A 74 28.56 18.97 -26.72
N GLU A 75 28.87 20.24 -26.47
CA GLU A 75 27.93 21.35 -26.36
C GLU A 75 27.15 21.57 -27.65
N GLY A 76 25.83 21.77 -27.53
CA GLY A 76 24.95 22.14 -28.63
C GLY A 76 23.67 21.32 -28.65
N VAL A 77 22.53 22.03 -28.51
CA VAL A 77 21.12 21.56 -28.51
C VAL A 77 20.55 21.29 -27.10
N ASP A 78 20.27 22.38 -26.39
CA ASP A 78 20.09 22.42 -24.93
C ASP A 78 18.65 22.65 -24.42
N THR A 79 17.62 22.26 -25.18
CA THR A 79 16.21 22.45 -24.75
C THR A 79 15.38 21.17 -24.61
N ILE A 80 15.92 20.00 -24.99
CA ILE A 80 15.16 18.72 -24.97
C ILE A 80 15.78 17.70 -24.00
N ARG A 81 17.02 17.90 -23.52
CA ARG A 81 17.84 16.84 -22.92
C ARG A 81 17.99 16.88 -21.39
N LYS A 82 17.19 17.67 -20.68
CA LYS A 82 17.01 17.51 -19.24
C LYS A 82 15.66 16.85 -19.01
N ALA A 83 15.62 15.51 -19.00
CA ALA A 83 14.57 14.84 -18.24
C ALA A 83 14.59 15.48 -16.85
N PRO A 84 13.50 16.11 -16.37
CA PRO A 84 13.57 16.89 -15.15
C PRO A 84 14.06 15.95 -14.05
N THR A 85 15.19 16.30 -13.43
CA THR A 85 15.74 15.58 -12.28
C THR A 85 14.67 15.36 -11.20
N ALA A 86 13.66 16.22 -11.17
CA ALA A 86 12.47 16.12 -10.35
C ALA A 86 11.61 14.86 -10.57
N LEU A 87 11.57 14.23 -11.74
CA LEU A 87 10.58 13.16 -12.02
C LEU A 87 10.85 11.81 -11.32
N GLU A 88 12.05 11.58 -10.82
CA GLU A 88 12.34 10.35 -10.04
C GLU A 88 11.77 10.40 -8.64
N GLU A 89 11.77 11.59 -8.04
CA GLU A 89 11.45 11.77 -6.63
C GLU A 89 10.12 12.49 -6.45
N THR A 90 9.76 13.38 -7.37
CA THR A 90 8.61 14.28 -7.27
C THR A 90 7.55 13.93 -8.30
N GLY A 91 6.33 13.68 -7.83
CA GLY A 91 5.17 13.52 -8.69
C GLY A 91 4.72 14.85 -9.29
N THR A 92 3.86 14.80 -10.30
CA THR A 92 3.33 16.01 -10.95
C THR A 92 2.48 16.89 -10.04
N GLY A 93 2.01 16.34 -8.91
CA GLY A 93 1.38 17.10 -7.82
C GLY A 93 2.36 17.80 -6.88
N GLY A 94 3.68 17.72 -7.12
CA GLY A 94 4.72 18.37 -6.33
C GLY A 94 5.18 17.62 -5.09
N SER A 95 4.54 16.49 -4.74
CA SER A 95 4.93 15.67 -3.59
C SER A 95 6.00 14.64 -3.94
N GLY A 96 6.79 14.23 -2.95
CA GLY A 96 7.66 13.07 -3.06
C GLY A 96 6.85 11.81 -3.38
N ILE A 97 6.81 11.38 -4.65
CA ILE A 97 5.78 10.46 -5.16
C ILE A 97 5.80 9.14 -4.39
N MET A 98 6.99 8.66 -4.05
CA MET A 98 7.11 7.37 -3.37
C MET A 98 6.85 7.42 -1.87
N THR A 99 7.25 8.51 -1.22
CA THR A 99 6.88 8.78 0.17
C THR A 99 5.37 8.90 0.28
N PHE A 100 4.73 9.73 -0.56
CA PHE A 100 3.29 9.93 -0.56
C PHE A 100 2.53 8.61 -0.74
N LEU A 101 2.82 7.84 -1.79
CA LEU A 101 2.08 6.60 -2.07
C LEU A 101 2.23 5.55 -0.95
N LYS A 102 3.43 5.45 -0.35
CA LYS A 102 3.66 4.56 0.80
C LYS A 102 2.91 5.04 2.04
N THR A 103 2.96 6.33 2.37
CA THR A 103 2.21 6.90 3.49
C THR A 103 0.72 6.60 3.38
N VAL A 104 0.08 6.89 2.23
CA VAL A 104 -1.37 6.64 2.12
C VAL A 104 -1.70 5.14 2.17
N ARG A 105 -0.82 4.26 1.66
CA ARG A 105 -0.96 2.80 1.83
C ARG A 105 -0.89 2.40 3.30
N ASP A 106 0.10 2.90 4.02
CA ASP A 106 0.36 2.52 5.40
C ASP A 106 -0.73 3.06 6.34
N GLU A 107 -1.21 4.29 6.11
CA GLU A 107 -2.40 4.84 6.77
C GLU A 107 -3.64 3.97 6.52
N THR A 108 -3.87 3.56 5.27
CA THR A 108 -4.99 2.66 4.93
C THR A 108 -4.87 1.33 5.68
N LYS A 109 -3.68 0.73 5.69
CA LYS A 109 -3.40 -0.51 6.42
C LYS A 109 -3.64 -0.35 7.93
N GLY A 110 -3.24 0.80 8.50
CA GLY A 110 -3.43 1.13 9.91
C GLY A 110 -4.90 1.29 10.33
N THR A 111 -5.84 1.38 9.39
CA THR A 111 -7.28 1.38 9.72
C THR A 111 -7.84 0.00 10.04
N SER A 112 -7.09 -1.07 9.76
CA SER A 112 -7.50 -2.45 10.06
C SER A 112 -7.82 -2.63 11.56
N ILE A 113 -8.78 -3.51 11.86
CA ILE A 113 -9.25 -3.73 13.24
C ILE A 113 -8.34 -4.73 13.96
N SER A 114 -7.89 -5.78 13.29
CA SER A 114 -7.03 -6.85 13.84
C SER A 114 -5.62 -6.42 14.30
N GLN A 115 -5.24 -5.13 14.26
CA GLN A 115 -3.90 -4.67 14.66
C GLN A 115 -3.75 -4.26 16.13
N CYS A 116 -4.68 -4.64 17.02
CA CYS A 116 -4.53 -4.46 18.47
C CYS A 116 -4.70 -5.81 19.21
N THR A 117 -3.69 -6.67 19.11
CA THR A 117 -3.44 -7.73 20.10
C THR A 117 -1.93 -8.00 20.20
N THR A 118 -1.18 -7.01 20.66
CA THR A 118 0.11 -7.25 21.34
C THR A 118 -0.13 -7.17 22.85
N GLY A 119 -0.88 -8.16 23.33
CA GLY A 119 -0.92 -8.57 24.73
C GLY A 119 -0.81 -10.09 24.72
N ASN A 120 0.26 -10.62 25.30
CA ASN A 120 0.60 -12.04 25.37
C ASN A 120 -0.59 -12.96 25.62
N HIS A 121 -1.04 -13.70 24.60
CA HIS A 121 -1.42 -15.12 24.70
C HIS A 121 -1.64 -15.68 23.28
N VAL A 122 -0.63 -16.36 22.74
CA VAL A 122 -0.85 -17.27 21.61
C VAL A 122 -1.61 -18.46 22.18
N LEU A 123 -2.91 -18.53 21.94
CA LEU A 123 -3.65 -19.78 22.10
C LEU A 123 -3.18 -20.71 20.98
N PRO A 124 -2.61 -21.89 21.27
CA PRO A 124 -2.24 -22.82 20.21
C PRO A 124 -3.53 -23.31 19.53
N ASP A 125 -3.61 -23.09 18.23
CA ASP A 125 -4.59 -23.71 17.34
C ASP A 125 -4.51 -25.24 17.50
N PRO A 126 -5.58 -25.93 17.94
CA PRO A 126 -5.55 -27.37 18.19
C PRO A 126 -5.63 -28.22 16.90
N SER A 127 -5.49 -27.65 15.70
CA SER A 127 -5.70 -28.39 14.45
C SER A 127 -4.43 -28.91 13.74
N MET A 128 -3.22 -28.77 14.32
CA MET A 128 -1.95 -29.12 13.65
C MET A 128 -1.04 -30.10 14.43
N THR A 129 -1.57 -30.92 15.34
CA THR A 129 -0.79 -31.96 16.04
C THR A 129 -1.33 -33.37 15.93
N GLU A 130 -2.57 -33.58 15.44
CA GLU A 130 -3.12 -34.93 15.27
C GLU A 130 -2.69 -35.61 13.96
N ILE A 131 -2.34 -34.85 12.91
CA ILE A 131 -1.93 -35.43 11.63
C ILE A 131 -0.48 -35.96 11.68
N GLN A 132 0.40 -35.31 12.44
CA GLN A 132 1.81 -35.75 12.55
C GLN A 132 1.95 -37.00 13.43
N LYS A 133 1.08 -37.19 14.44
CA LYS A 133 1.12 -38.34 15.35
C LYS A 133 0.64 -39.64 14.68
N ALA A 134 -0.34 -39.55 13.78
CA ALA A 134 -0.84 -40.69 13.03
C ALA A 134 0.18 -41.26 12.02
N ALA A 135 1.15 -40.44 11.56
CA ALA A 135 2.17 -40.88 10.61
C ALA A 135 3.33 -41.66 11.28
N SER A 136 3.53 -41.54 12.60
CA SER A 136 4.61 -42.22 13.32
C SER A 136 4.27 -43.62 13.85
N GLU A 137 2.99 -44.02 13.86
CA GLU A 137 2.55 -45.32 14.40
C GLU A 137 2.40 -46.43 13.33
N LEU A 138 2.84 -46.19 12.09
CA LEU A 138 2.72 -47.13 10.96
C LEU A 138 4.05 -47.70 10.44
N LYS A 139 5.07 -47.79 11.30
CA LYS A 139 6.24 -48.65 11.08
C LYS A 139 6.38 -49.65 12.22
N ILE A 140 5.57 -50.70 12.14
CA ILE A 140 5.86 -51.99 12.74
C ILE A 140 6.15 -52.95 11.59
N GLU A 141 7.26 -53.66 11.75
CA GLU A 141 7.89 -54.70 10.91
C GLU A 141 8.94 -54.23 9.89
#